data_AF-A0A2V9CPK5-F1
#
_entry.id   AF-A0A2V9CPK5-F1
#
_cell.length_a   1.000
_cell.length_b   1.000
_cell.length_c   1.000
_cell.angle_alpha   90.00
_cell.angle_beta   90.00
_cell.angle_gamma   90.00
#
_symmetry.space_group_name_H-M   'P 1'
#
loop_
_entity.id
_entity.type
_entity.pdbx_description
1 polymer ?
#
loop_
_entity_poly.entity_id
_entity_poly.type
_entity_poly.pdbx_seq_one_letter_code
_entity_poly.pdbx_strand_id
1 'polypeptide(L)'
;MDLRLAQILLPLLIAPAFADMTPATSDAQTQPRTLGQKAVLHIYYYAPKTLEITYVDSYLFKDEDACKNAIGAALQIAMPYAGDGDLVSAKCVGLSPPEAITKPERKRESAESTEL
;
A
#
# COMPACT_ATOMS: atom_id res chain seq x y z
N MET A 1 -25.84 42.56 40.58
CA MET A 1 -24.43 42.99 40.57
C MET A 1 -23.74 42.27 41.70
N ASP A 2 -22.88 41.30 41.39
CA ASP A 2 -21.74 40.95 42.25
C ASP A 2 -20.78 40.03 41.50
N LEU A 3 -19.52 40.48 41.43
CA LEU A 3 -18.25 39.73 41.55
C LEU A 3 -18.18 38.31 40.92
N ARG A 4 -17.25 37.97 40.02
CA ARG A 4 -15.80 38.24 40.08
C ARG A 4 -15.16 38.16 38.70
N LEU A 5 -14.36 39.18 38.41
CA LEU A 5 -13.32 39.18 37.40
C LEU A 5 -12.14 38.31 37.85
N ALA A 6 -11.43 37.79 36.84
CA ALA A 6 -10.09 37.23 36.87
C ALA A 6 -9.95 35.84 37.52
N GLN A 7 -9.43 34.89 36.73
CA GLN A 7 -8.14 34.28 37.04
C GLN A 7 -7.55 33.51 35.84
N ILE A 8 -6.47 34.10 35.33
CA ILE A 8 -5.19 33.45 34.99
C ILE A 8 -5.14 32.68 33.66
N LEU A 9 -4.49 33.36 32.70
CA LEU A 9 -3.70 32.80 31.60
C LEU A 9 -2.96 31.53 32.04
N LEU A 10 -3.29 30.39 31.44
CA LEU A 10 -2.39 29.24 31.46
C LEU A 10 -1.38 29.43 30.30
N PRO A 11 -0.07 29.50 30.60
CA PRO A 11 0.92 29.78 29.58
C PRO A 11 1.10 28.58 28.65
N LEU A 12 1.10 28.93 27.36
CA LEU A 12 1.61 28.21 26.22
C LEU A 12 2.95 27.50 26.58
N LEU A 13 2.94 26.19 26.77
CA LEU A 13 4.14 25.35 26.79
C LEU A 13 3.89 24.08 25.99
N ILE A 14 3.72 24.25 24.68
CA ILE A 14 3.93 23.16 23.74
C ILE A 14 5.38 23.30 23.30
N ALA A 15 6.27 22.59 23.99
CA ALA A 15 7.65 22.46 23.56
C ALA A 15 7.67 21.78 22.18
N PRO A 16 8.34 22.35 21.17
CA PRO A 16 8.61 21.62 19.95
C PRO A 16 9.77 20.67 20.28
N ALA A 17 9.45 19.45 20.69
CA ALA A 17 10.41 18.37 20.60
C ALA A 17 10.54 17.96 19.12
N PHE A 18 11.03 18.86 18.28
CA PHE A 18 11.68 18.48 17.02
C PHE A 18 13.04 17.93 17.41
N ALA A 19 13.04 16.73 17.99
CA ALA A 19 14.23 15.92 18.01
C ALA A 19 14.63 15.70 16.54
N ASP A 20 15.85 16.12 16.22
CA ASP A 20 16.55 15.87 14.98
C ASP A 20 16.25 14.47 14.46
N MET A 21 15.29 14.37 13.55
CA MET A 21 15.13 13.21 12.71
C MET A 21 16.12 13.42 11.57
N THR A 22 17.36 13.03 11.85
CA THR A 22 18.34 12.75 10.80
C THR A 22 17.62 11.95 9.71
N PRO A 23 17.70 12.36 8.43
CA PRO A 23 17.10 11.57 7.38
C PRO A 23 17.85 10.24 7.37
N ALA A 24 17.21 9.21 7.90
CA ALA A 24 17.66 7.84 7.72
C ALA A 24 17.76 7.66 6.21
N THR A 25 19.00 7.42 5.77
CA THR A 25 19.41 7.13 4.40
C THR A 25 18.33 6.37 3.64
N SER A 26 17.82 7.04 2.61
CA SER A 26 16.67 6.70 1.76
C SER A 26 16.93 5.52 0.79
N ASP A 27 17.57 4.43 1.24
CA ASP A 27 17.93 3.31 0.35
C ASP A 27 17.37 1.95 0.75
N ALA A 28 16.58 1.88 1.82
CA ALA A 28 15.87 0.65 2.18
C ALA A 28 14.38 0.95 2.36
N GLN A 29 13.74 1.36 1.27
CA GLN A 29 12.29 1.28 1.14
C GLN A 29 11.95 -0.22 1.22
N THR A 30 11.73 -0.71 2.45
CA THR A 30 11.43 -2.10 2.78
C THR A 30 10.21 -2.52 1.99
N GLN A 31 10.41 -3.09 0.80
CA GLN A 31 9.31 -3.59 0.01
C GLN A 31 8.62 -4.65 0.85
N PRO A 32 7.31 -4.49 1.17
CA PRO A 32 6.61 -5.45 2.00
C PRO A 32 6.73 -6.83 1.34
N ARG A 33 7.31 -7.79 2.07
CA ARG A 33 7.43 -9.17 1.59
C ARG A 33 6.02 -9.74 1.46
N THR A 34 5.48 -9.81 0.24
CA THR A 34 4.18 -10.41 -0.03
C THR A 34 4.30 -11.92 0.22
N LEU A 35 3.77 -12.38 1.36
CA LEU A 35 3.83 -13.77 1.80
C LEU A 35 3.10 -14.68 0.82
N GLY A 36 3.83 -15.30 -0.12
CA GLY A 36 3.34 -16.38 -0.99
C GLY A 36 2.23 -16.02 -1.98
N GLN A 37 1.84 -14.74 -2.03
CA GLN A 37 0.86 -14.22 -2.97
C GLN A 37 1.58 -13.66 -4.19
N LYS A 38 1.13 -14.09 -5.36
CA LYS A 38 1.75 -13.78 -6.65
C LYS A 38 0.88 -12.89 -7.53
N ALA A 39 -0.35 -12.60 -7.13
CA ALA A 39 -1.22 -11.72 -7.87
C ALA A 39 -2.26 -11.04 -6.99
N VAL A 40 -2.78 -9.90 -7.46
CA VAL A 40 -3.93 -9.19 -6.89
C VAL A 40 -4.98 -9.01 -7.96
N LEU A 41 -6.23 -9.30 -7.63
CA LEU A 41 -7.38 -8.94 -8.44
C LEU A 41 -7.95 -7.63 -7.90
N HIS A 42 -8.01 -6.61 -8.76
CA HIS A 42 -8.71 -5.36 -8.48
C HIS A 42 -10.04 -5.32 -9.22
N ILE A 43 -11.12 -4.95 -8.53
CA ILE A 43 -12.42 -4.63 -9.12
C ILE A 43 -12.63 -3.13 -8.97
N TYR A 44 -12.72 -2.41 -10.08
CA TYR A 44 -12.92 -0.98 -10.14
C TYR A 44 -14.39 -0.68 -10.42
N TYR A 45 -14.97 0.18 -9.59
CA TYR A 45 -16.29 0.76 -9.78
C TYR A 45 -16.11 2.20 -10.27
N TYR A 46 -16.81 2.56 -11.34
CA TYR A 46 -16.74 3.88 -11.94
C TYR A 46 -18.10 4.58 -11.88
N ALA A 47 -18.07 5.89 -11.61
CA ALA A 47 -19.27 6.71 -11.61
C ALA A 47 -19.94 6.74 -13.01
N PRO A 48 -21.28 6.83 -13.09
CA PRO A 48 -22.00 6.95 -14.34
C PRO A 48 -21.71 8.36 -14.86
N LYS A 49 -20.94 8.48 -15.95
CA LYS A 49 -20.61 9.72 -16.72
C LYS A 49 -19.19 10.27 -16.57
N THR A 50 -18.53 10.14 -15.42
CA THR A 50 -17.20 10.76 -15.24
C THR A 50 -16.04 9.79 -15.46
N LEU A 51 -16.30 8.47 -15.48
CA LEU A 51 -15.27 7.41 -15.51
C LEU A 51 -14.27 7.54 -14.34
N GLU A 52 -14.62 8.28 -13.30
CA GLU A 52 -13.84 8.36 -12.07
C GLU A 52 -14.07 7.08 -11.28
N ILE A 53 -12.97 6.52 -10.77
CA ILE A 53 -13.03 5.36 -9.89
C ILE A 53 -13.63 5.81 -8.56
N THR A 54 -14.80 5.31 -8.22
CA THR A 54 -15.49 5.61 -6.95
C THR A 54 -15.06 4.66 -5.85
N TYR A 55 -14.74 3.42 -6.20
CA TYR A 55 -14.39 2.38 -5.24
C TYR A 55 -13.55 1.27 -5.90
N VAL A 56 -12.71 0.61 -5.09
CA VAL A 56 -11.85 -0.50 -5.54
C VAL A 56 -11.84 -1.62 -4.51
N ASP A 57 -12.32 -2.82 -4.90
CA ASP A 57 -12.09 -4.04 -4.13
C ASP A 57 -10.78 -4.70 -4.57
N SER A 58 -10.05 -5.27 -3.61
CA SER A 58 -8.76 -5.94 -3.86
C SER A 58 -8.70 -7.31 -3.19
N TYR A 59 -8.41 -8.34 -3.98
CA TYR A 59 -8.31 -9.73 -3.50
C TYR A 59 -6.96 -10.33 -3.86
N LEU A 60 -6.37 -11.06 -2.91
CA LEU A 60 -5.03 -11.59 -3.05
C LEU A 60 -5.07 -13.07 -3.48
N PHE A 61 -4.24 -13.40 -4.47
CA PHE A 61 -4.14 -14.74 -5.03
C PHE A 61 -2.71 -15.27 -4.92
N LYS A 62 -2.59 -16.58 -4.67
CA LYS A 62 -1.31 -17.30 -4.64
C LYS A 62 -0.71 -17.51 -6.04
N ASP A 63 -1.54 -17.41 -7.06
CA ASP A 63 -1.21 -17.73 -8.44
C ASP A 63 -1.89 -16.74 -9.40
N GLU A 64 -1.19 -16.37 -10.47
CA GLU A 64 -1.69 -15.38 -11.42
C GLU A 64 -2.80 -15.95 -12.32
N ASP A 65 -2.74 -17.22 -12.68
CA ASP A 65 -3.77 -17.86 -13.50
C ASP A 65 -5.06 -18.02 -12.71
N ALA A 66 -4.98 -18.39 -11.43
CA ALA A 66 -6.14 -18.40 -10.53
C ALA A 66 -6.81 -17.01 -10.44
N CYS A 67 -6.01 -15.95 -10.37
CA CYS A 67 -6.49 -14.58 -10.34
C CYS A 67 -7.18 -14.17 -11.66
N LYS A 68 -6.61 -14.53 -12.82
CA LYS A 68 -7.23 -14.28 -14.14
C LYS A 68 -8.54 -15.05 -14.30
N ASN A 69 -8.58 -16.32 -13.90
CA ASN A 69 -9.76 -17.16 -14.00
C ASN A 69 -10.92 -16.67 -13.11
N ALA A 70 -10.61 -15.98 -12.01
CA ALA A 70 -11.60 -15.42 -11.10
C ALA A 70 -12.31 -14.17 -11.64
N ILE A 71 -11.79 -13.50 -12.68
CA ILE A 71 -12.31 -12.21 -13.18
C ILE A 71 -13.80 -12.28 -13.53
N GLY A 72 -14.22 -13.30 -14.29
CA GLY A 72 -15.62 -13.42 -14.73
C GLY A 72 -16.58 -13.58 -13.56
N ALA A 73 -16.26 -14.46 -12.61
CA ALA A 73 -17.06 -14.66 -11.41
C ALA A 73 -17.06 -13.42 -10.51
N ALA A 74 -15.91 -12.76 -10.35
CA ALA A 74 -15.79 -11.53 -9.58
C ALA A 74 -16.67 -10.41 -10.14
N LEU A 75 -16.71 -10.23 -11.47
CA LEU A 75 -17.60 -9.27 -12.11
C LEU A 75 -19.08 -9.63 -11.90
N GLN A 76 -19.45 -10.90 -12.02
CA GLN A 76 -20.83 -11.36 -11.76
C GLN A 76 -21.27 -11.07 -10.33
N ILE A 77 -20.37 -11.22 -9.36
CA ILE A 77 -20.63 -10.89 -7.96
C ILE A 77 -20.69 -9.37 -7.74
N ALA A 78 -19.82 -8.60 -8.41
CA ALA A 78 -19.67 -7.17 -8.21
C ALA A 78 -20.77 -6.32 -8.85
N MET A 79 -21.23 -6.68 -10.05
CA MET A 79 -22.21 -5.91 -10.83
C MET A 79 -23.51 -5.55 -10.06
N PRO A 80 -24.12 -6.46 -9.27
CA PRO A 80 -25.32 -6.14 -8.49
C PRO A 80 -25.13 -5.09 -7.39
N TYR A 81 -23.88 -4.85 -6.97
CA TYR A 81 -23.56 -3.84 -5.95
C TYR A 81 -23.19 -2.48 -6.55
N ALA A 82 -23.06 -2.39 -7.88
CA ALA A 82 -22.82 -1.15 -8.57
C ALA A 82 -24.11 -0.33 -8.64
N GLY A 83 -24.02 1.00 -8.51
CA GLY A 83 -25.16 1.90 -8.66
C GLY A 83 -25.70 1.91 -10.09
N ASP A 84 -26.92 2.41 -10.28
CA ASP A 84 -27.53 2.50 -11.60
C ASP A 84 -26.66 3.32 -12.57
N GLY A 85 -26.16 2.65 -13.61
CA GLY A 85 -25.30 3.24 -14.63
C GLY A 85 -23.80 3.23 -14.29
N ASP A 86 -23.41 2.71 -13.13
CA ASP A 86 -22.01 2.49 -12.80
C ASP A 86 -21.41 1.45 -13.74
N LEU A 87 -20.15 1.68 -14.12
CA LEU A 87 -19.37 0.67 -14.84
C LEU A 87 -18.52 -0.09 -13.83
N VAL A 88 -18.40 -1.40 -14.04
CA VAL A 88 -17.53 -2.26 -13.24
C VAL A 88 -16.52 -2.92 -14.16
N SER A 89 -15.24 -2.86 -13.78
CA SER A 89 -14.17 -3.57 -14.48
C SER A 89 -13.32 -4.34 -13.49
N ALA A 90 -12.66 -5.41 -13.92
CA ALA A 90 -11.76 -6.15 -13.07
C ALA A 90 -10.44 -6.43 -13.79
N LYS A 91 -9.33 -6.34 -13.06
CA LYS A 91 -7.98 -6.54 -13.57
C LYS A 91 -7.15 -7.35 -12.59
N CYS A 92 -6.53 -8.41 -13.11
CA CYS A 92 -5.51 -9.13 -12.39
C CYS A 92 -4.12 -8.48 -12.61
N VAL A 93 -3.35 -8.30 -11.54
CA VAL A 93 -1.99 -7.75 -11.56
C VAL A 93 -1.04 -8.74 -10.88
N GLY A 94 -0.02 -9.19 -11.61
CA GLY A 94 1.04 -10.05 -11.06
C GLY A 94 1.94 -9.27 -10.09
N LEU A 95 2.22 -9.87 -8.94
CA LEU A 95 3.16 -9.42 -7.92
C LEU A 95 4.52 -10.07 -8.18
N SER A 96 5.14 -9.77 -9.32
CA SER A 96 6.53 -10.16 -9.55
C SER A 96 7.45 -9.11 -8.92
N PRO A 97 8.23 -9.44 -7.86
CA PRO A 97 9.21 -8.51 -7.34
C PRO A 97 10.28 -8.20 -8.41
N PRO A 98 10.77 -6.96 -8.51
CA PRO A 98 11.83 -6.60 -9.45
C PRO A 98 13.09 -7.43 -9.20
N GLU A 99 13.84 -7.75 -10.28
CA GLU A 99 15.00 -8.66 -10.23
C GLU A 99 16.08 -8.29 -9.20
N ALA A 100 16.18 -6.99 -8.86
CA ALA A 100 17.10 -6.48 -7.84
C ALA A 100 16.90 -7.07 -6.44
N ILE A 101 15.73 -7.67 -6.17
CA ILE A 101 15.40 -8.27 -4.87
C ILE A 101 15.52 -9.80 -4.91
N THR A 102 15.36 -10.42 -6.08
CA THR A 102 15.37 -11.90 -6.23
C THR A 102 16.76 -12.48 -6.44
N LYS A 103 17.75 -11.65 -6.81
CA LYS A 103 19.15 -12.04 -6.90
C LYS A 103 19.96 -11.19 -5.92
N PRO A 104 20.27 -11.67 -4.70
CA PRO A 104 21.32 -11.04 -3.93
C PRO A 104 22.59 -11.17 -4.77
N GLU A 105 23.17 -10.05 -5.20
CA GLU A 105 24.52 -10.07 -5.74
C GLU A 105 25.40 -10.75 -4.68
N ARG A 106 25.87 -11.96 -4.98
CA ARG A 106 27.03 -12.52 -4.29
C ARG A 106 28.18 -11.57 -4.63
N LYS A 107 28.35 -10.50 -3.84
CA LYS A 107 29.68 -10.00 -3.56
C LYS A 107 30.42 -11.20 -2.98
N ARG A 108 31.20 -11.85 -3.84
CA ARG A 108 32.33 -12.67 -3.41
C ARG A 108 33.11 -11.77 -2.45
N GLU A 109 32.95 -11.98 -1.15
CA GLU A 109 34.06 -11.79 -0.25
C GLU A 109 35.16 -12.67 -0.81
N SER A 110 36.11 -12.04 -1.50
CA SER A 110 37.35 -12.69 -1.87
C SER A 110 37.93 -13.22 -0.57
N ALA A 111 38.19 -14.52 -0.55
CA ALA A 111 38.92 -15.18 0.50
C ALA A 111 40.30 -14.54 0.61
N GLU A 112 40.45 -13.55 1.49
CA GLU A 112 41.76 -13.16 2.00
C GLU A 112 41.97 -13.94 3.29
N SER A 113 42.36 -15.21 3.09
CA SER A 113 42.97 -16.06 4.10
C SER A 113 44.26 -15.38 4.54
N THR A 114 44.17 -14.50 5.52
CA THR A 114 45.36 -13.98 6.21
C THR A 114 45.80 -15.05 7.19
N GLU A 115 46.75 -15.88 6.77
CA GLU A 115 47.60 -16.62 7.69
C GLU A 115 48.41 -15.61 8.51
N LEU A 116 48.33 -15.72 9.84
CA LEU A 116 49.34 -15.27 10.80
C LEU A 116 49.21 -16.12 12.07
#